data_AF-A0A8T3DDH0-F1
#
_entry.id   AF-A0A8T3DDH0-F1
#
_cell.length_a   1.000
_cell.length_b   1.000
_cell.length_c   1.000
_cell.angle_alpha   90.00
_cell.angle_beta   90.00
_cell.angle_gamma   90.00
#
_symmetry.space_group_name_H-M   'P 1'
#
loop_
_entity.id
_entity.type
_entity.pdbx_description
1 polymer ?
#
loop_
_entity_poly.entity_id
_entity_poly.type
_entity_poly.pdbx_seq_one_letter_code
_entity_poly.pdbx_strand_id
1 'polypeptide(L)'
;MEVQVQIASICDDPVGAMEYIAGSLIYGSHMDEPEDLDAVKGVVRACLRKPPPLWGRGPHTLSELISTGDFGHRDLLQDVEQRIQALSSSDDPLLLGLSAGLVGELVRMRSRTLHMLLRESQTPKAQNLPTPLPHLLTDVQARMQALKDRLKQDEVHRLLSAPQTPLRRFLLQEWDGLVQEAASLRSALQETNVTSSLHTLSWLEGRAELLGAYLWKESPETTPYIYRLSAFHNPRGFLAALLRDSAKTEQEDIALLTLCFQVLSAGKVPDSLPQSGAYLCGLELQGALWDTRLGALQDTLSHRPCPLPIVWVRAQLRAPKSSNCSPPLYYCPLYLEEGFGEGSAIIHVPLAAKMDPVLCAMRRVRLVSTLRDRPRPSALQ
;
A
#
# COMPACT_ATOMS: atom_id res chain seq x y z
N MET A 1 5.62 4.59 -39.54
CA MET A 1 6.93 4.15 -40.07
C MET A 1 7.91 5.30 -40.28
N GLU A 2 7.53 6.43 -40.89
CA GLU A 2 8.49 7.54 -41.17
C GLU A 2 9.24 8.06 -39.92
N VAL A 3 8.55 8.23 -38.80
CA VAL A 3 9.17 8.69 -37.54
C VAL A 3 10.18 7.68 -36.97
N GLN A 4 9.90 6.37 -37.05
CA GLN A 4 10.83 5.34 -36.60
C GLN A 4 12.09 5.29 -37.46
N VAL A 5 11.93 5.42 -38.78
CA VAL A 5 13.05 5.43 -39.75
C VAL A 5 13.89 6.71 -39.57
N GLN A 6 13.27 7.86 -39.30
CA GLN A 6 13.97 9.11 -39.00
C GLN A 6 14.68 9.09 -37.64
N ILE A 7 14.10 8.49 -36.60
CA ILE A 7 14.77 8.37 -35.31
C ILE A 7 15.96 7.40 -35.40
N ALA A 8 15.82 6.30 -36.14
CA ALA A 8 16.89 5.34 -36.37
C ALA A 8 18.07 5.90 -37.18
N SER A 9 17.86 6.97 -37.97
CA SER A 9 18.95 7.65 -38.67
C SER A 9 19.68 8.69 -37.82
N ILE A 10 19.15 9.05 -36.65
CA ILE A 10 19.67 10.11 -35.77
C ILE A 10 20.19 9.58 -34.42
N CYS A 11 19.71 8.41 -33.97
CA CYS A 11 20.01 7.86 -32.64
C CYS A 11 20.50 6.41 -32.70
N ASP A 12 21.52 6.08 -31.89
CA ASP A 12 22.07 4.73 -31.75
C ASP A 12 21.09 3.75 -31.06
N ASP A 13 20.17 4.26 -30.23
CA ASP A 13 19.07 3.49 -29.62
C ASP A 13 17.70 4.10 -29.97
N PRO A 14 17.13 3.78 -31.15
CA PRO A 14 15.85 4.34 -31.57
C PRO A 14 14.68 3.85 -30.72
N VAL A 15 14.77 2.65 -30.14
CA VAL A 15 13.72 2.08 -29.29
C VAL A 15 13.70 2.79 -27.94
N GLY A 16 14.86 2.98 -27.30
CA GLY A 16 14.98 3.76 -26.07
C GLY A 16 14.56 5.22 -26.25
N ALA A 17 14.87 5.83 -27.39
CA ALA A 17 14.41 7.18 -27.71
C ALA A 17 12.87 7.25 -27.81
N MET A 18 12.24 6.30 -28.49
CA MET A 18 10.77 6.22 -28.54
C MET A 18 10.14 5.98 -27.17
N GLU A 19 10.75 5.13 -26.34
CA GLU A 19 10.29 4.89 -24.97
C GLU A 19 10.33 6.18 -24.14
N TYR A 20 11.39 6.96 -24.25
CA TYR A 20 11.51 8.23 -23.55
C TYR A 20 10.48 9.25 -24.05
N ILE A 21 10.33 9.41 -25.37
CA ILE A 21 9.38 10.35 -25.97
C ILE A 21 7.95 9.97 -25.56
N ALA A 22 7.52 8.73 -25.78
CA ALA A 22 6.17 8.32 -25.44
C ALA A 22 5.94 8.32 -23.92
N GLY A 23 6.84 7.69 -23.15
CA GLY A 23 6.63 7.44 -21.73
C GLY A 23 6.92 8.63 -20.82
N SER A 24 7.80 9.57 -21.21
CA SER A 24 8.19 10.71 -20.36
C SER A 24 7.68 12.05 -20.88
N LEU A 25 7.63 12.24 -22.21
CA LEU A 25 7.25 13.54 -22.80
C LEU A 25 5.78 13.61 -23.22
N ILE A 26 5.25 12.57 -23.86
CA ILE A 26 3.88 12.59 -24.39
C ILE A 26 2.88 12.19 -23.31
N TYR A 27 3.03 10.97 -22.79
CA TYR A 27 2.09 10.42 -21.81
C TYR A 27 2.54 10.62 -20.36
N GLY A 28 3.83 10.88 -20.12
CA GLY A 28 4.38 11.06 -18.77
C GLY A 28 4.42 12.50 -18.28
N SER A 29 4.28 13.50 -19.14
CA SER A 29 4.55 14.91 -18.79
C SER A 29 3.56 15.52 -17.80
N HIS A 30 2.41 14.88 -17.60
CA HIS A 30 1.32 15.33 -16.73
C HIS A 30 1.15 14.42 -15.51
N MET A 31 2.09 13.49 -15.30
CA MET A 31 2.10 12.60 -14.13
C MET A 31 2.96 13.25 -13.04
N ASP A 32 2.32 13.68 -11.96
CA ASP A 32 3.01 14.25 -10.80
C ASP A 32 3.62 13.17 -9.90
N GLU A 33 2.96 12.01 -9.81
CA GLU A 33 3.39 10.89 -8.97
C GLU A 33 4.36 9.96 -9.73
N PRO A 34 5.53 9.65 -9.16
CA PRO A 34 6.55 8.84 -9.82
C PRO A 34 6.07 7.40 -10.09
N GLU A 35 5.18 6.85 -9.25
CA GLU A 35 4.61 5.52 -9.43
C GLU A 35 3.74 5.43 -10.69
N ASP A 36 2.95 6.47 -10.96
CA ASP A 36 2.09 6.52 -12.14
C ASP A 36 2.95 6.75 -13.41
N LEU A 37 3.99 7.58 -13.32
CA LEU A 37 4.98 7.74 -14.39
C LEU A 37 5.70 6.42 -14.71
N ASP A 38 6.09 5.64 -13.70
CA ASP A 38 6.73 4.34 -13.90
C ASP A 38 5.77 3.31 -14.50
N ALA A 39 4.48 3.36 -14.15
CA ALA A 39 3.45 2.54 -14.78
C ALA A 39 3.27 2.90 -16.27
N VAL A 40 3.21 4.19 -16.62
CA VAL A 40 3.11 4.67 -18.02
C VAL A 40 4.32 4.25 -18.84
N LYS A 41 5.53 4.50 -18.32
CA LYS A 41 6.78 4.02 -18.94
C LYS A 41 6.78 2.50 -19.11
N GLY A 42 6.16 1.80 -18.16
CA GLY A 42 5.98 0.36 -18.20
C GLY A 42 5.12 -0.13 -19.34
N VAL A 43 3.95 0.50 -19.55
CA VAL A 43 3.06 0.21 -20.69
C VAL A 43 3.78 0.51 -22.01
N VAL A 44 4.46 1.65 -22.10
CA VAL A 44 5.22 2.02 -23.31
C VAL A 44 6.30 0.98 -23.63
N ARG A 45 7.06 0.54 -22.62
CA ARG A 45 8.05 -0.54 -22.78
C ARG A 45 7.37 -1.85 -23.19
N ALA A 46 6.20 -2.14 -22.64
CA ALA A 46 5.42 -3.33 -23.01
C ALA A 46 5.01 -3.35 -24.48
N CYS A 47 4.68 -2.17 -25.04
CA CYS A 47 4.31 -2.01 -26.44
C CYS A 47 5.52 -2.03 -27.39
N LEU A 48 6.65 -1.44 -26.98
CA LEU A 48 7.80 -1.19 -27.86
C LEU A 48 8.86 -2.30 -27.84
N ARG A 49 8.96 -3.09 -26.76
CA ARG A 49 9.92 -4.19 -26.65
C ARG A 49 9.24 -5.54 -26.71
N LYS A 50 9.99 -6.56 -27.17
CA LYS A 50 9.56 -7.96 -27.04
C LYS A 50 9.49 -8.34 -25.56
N PRO A 51 8.49 -9.14 -25.16
CA PRO A 51 8.35 -9.61 -23.78
C PRO A 51 9.59 -10.42 -23.35
N PRO A 52 10.33 -10.03 -22.29
CA PRO A 52 11.23 -10.94 -21.60
C PRO A 52 10.44 -12.12 -21.00
N PRO A 53 11.11 -13.26 -20.73
CA PRO A 53 10.47 -14.48 -20.25
C PRO A 53 9.77 -14.36 -18.89
N LEU A 54 10.06 -13.28 -18.14
CA LEU A 54 9.47 -12.98 -16.83
C LEU A 54 8.21 -12.10 -16.91
N TRP A 55 7.79 -11.66 -18.10
CA TRP A 55 6.50 -11.00 -18.26
C TRP A 55 5.41 -12.01 -17.93
N GLY A 56 4.61 -11.71 -16.91
CA GLY A 56 3.44 -12.49 -16.54
C GLY A 56 2.35 -12.41 -17.62
N ARG A 57 1.11 -12.71 -17.24
CA ARG A 57 -0.02 -12.73 -18.20
C ARG A 57 -0.43 -11.32 -18.61
N GLY A 58 -0.65 -11.09 -19.91
CA GLY A 58 -1.33 -9.89 -20.42
C GLY A 58 -0.51 -8.88 -21.23
N PRO A 59 0.61 -8.34 -20.74
CA PRO A 59 1.28 -7.21 -21.39
C PRO A 59 1.76 -7.51 -22.82
N HIS A 60 2.07 -8.78 -23.09
CA HIS A 60 2.42 -9.25 -24.43
C HIS A 60 1.27 -9.14 -25.42
N THR A 61 0.01 -9.14 -25.00
CA THR A 61 -1.16 -8.89 -25.88
C THR A 61 -1.10 -7.49 -26.48
N LEU A 62 -0.66 -6.48 -25.70
CA LEU A 62 -0.46 -5.13 -26.21
C LEU A 62 0.65 -5.10 -27.26
N SER A 63 1.75 -5.79 -26.97
CA SER A 63 2.83 -5.97 -27.95
C SER A 63 2.35 -6.71 -29.19
N GLU A 64 1.54 -7.77 -29.08
CA GLU A 64 1.04 -8.57 -30.21
C GLU A 64 -0.02 -7.82 -31.04
N LEU A 65 -0.80 -6.94 -30.42
CA LEU A 65 -1.71 -6.02 -31.12
C LEU A 65 -0.96 -5.03 -32.01
N ILE A 66 0.17 -4.53 -31.51
CA ILE A 66 0.93 -3.44 -32.13
C ILE A 66 2.06 -3.99 -33.03
N SER A 67 2.64 -5.13 -32.67
CA SER A 67 3.76 -5.78 -33.34
C SER A 67 3.25 -6.39 -34.63
N THR A 68 3.45 -5.59 -35.64
CA THR A 68 3.08 -5.84 -36.99
C THR A 68 3.74 -7.10 -37.57
N GLY A 69 2.96 -8.05 -38.08
CA GLY A 69 3.42 -8.94 -39.17
C GLY A 69 3.77 -8.13 -40.43
N ASP A 70 4.37 -8.71 -41.46
CA ASP A 70 4.84 -7.98 -42.64
C ASP A 70 3.66 -7.27 -43.37
N PHE A 71 3.51 -5.94 -43.21
CA PHE A 71 2.37 -5.19 -43.80
C PHE A 71 2.63 -4.86 -45.26
N GLY A 72 1.96 -5.60 -46.14
CA GLY A 72 1.55 -5.05 -47.43
C GLY A 72 0.78 -3.76 -47.21
N HIS A 73 1.05 -2.73 -48.01
CA HIS A 73 0.63 -1.33 -47.82
C HIS A 73 -0.89 -1.03 -47.93
N ARG A 74 -1.78 -1.95 -47.57
CA ARG A 74 -3.25 -1.82 -47.55
C ARG A 74 -3.80 -2.83 -46.53
N ASP A 75 -4.31 -2.55 -45.34
CA ASP A 75 -4.76 -1.35 -44.65
C ASP A 75 -4.48 -1.55 -43.14
N LEU A 76 -3.34 -1.01 -42.68
CA LEU A 76 -2.86 -1.13 -41.29
C LEU A 76 -3.93 -0.80 -40.23
N LEU A 77 -4.72 0.26 -40.47
CA LEU A 77 -5.76 0.68 -39.55
C LEU A 77 -6.90 -0.33 -39.47
N GLN A 78 -7.27 -0.93 -40.60
CA GLN A 78 -8.33 -1.93 -40.65
C GLN A 78 -7.92 -3.23 -39.95
N ASP A 79 -6.67 -3.65 -40.10
CA ASP A 79 -6.12 -4.82 -39.41
C ASP A 79 -6.05 -4.61 -37.89
N VAL A 80 -5.67 -3.40 -37.45
CA VAL A 80 -5.69 -3.02 -36.03
C VAL A 80 -7.13 -2.96 -35.50
N GLU A 81 -8.06 -2.37 -36.25
CA GLU A 81 -9.48 -2.31 -35.87
C GLU A 81 -10.10 -3.71 -35.72
N GLN A 82 -9.84 -4.63 -36.66
CA GLN A 82 -10.32 -6.01 -36.57
C GLN A 82 -9.78 -6.72 -35.32
N ARG A 83 -8.51 -6.51 -34.97
CA ARG A 83 -7.93 -7.08 -33.74
C ARG A 83 -8.50 -6.46 -32.47
N ILE A 84 -8.74 -5.14 -32.45
CA ILE A 84 -9.40 -4.46 -31.33
C ILE A 84 -10.83 -5.00 -31.14
N GLN A 85 -11.57 -5.22 -32.23
CA GLN A 85 -12.91 -5.80 -32.17
C GLN A 85 -12.91 -7.23 -31.63
N ALA A 86 -11.93 -8.05 -32.03
CA ALA A 86 -11.76 -9.39 -31.48
C ALA A 86 -11.53 -9.38 -29.95
N LEU A 87 -10.77 -8.41 -29.43
CA LEU A 87 -10.50 -8.26 -28.00
C LEU A 87 -11.64 -7.62 -27.20
N SER A 88 -12.40 -6.70 -27.81
CA SER A 88 -13.52 -6.00 -27.16
C SER A 88 -14.64 -6.95 -26.72
N SER A 89 -14.64 -8.18 -27.23
CA SER A 89 -15.53 -9.26 -26.79
C SER A 89 -15.08 -9.93 -25.47
N SER A 90 -13.90 -9.60 -24.96
CA SER A 90 -13.32 -10.17 -23.73
C SER A 90 -13.30 -9.13 -22.61
N ASP A 91 -14.09 -9.37 -21.57
CA ASP A 91 -14.10 -8.56 -20.34
C ASP A 91 -12.90 -8.84 -19.41
N ASP A 92 -11.87 -9.55 -19.88
CA ASP A 92 -10.76 -9.99 -19.02
C ASP A 92 -9.68 -8.90 -18.87
N PRO A 93 -9.58 -8.22 -17.71
CA PRO A 93 -8.55 -7.21 -17.46
C PRO A 93 -7.13 -7.77 -17.54
N LEU A 94 -6.97 -9.09 -17.33
CA LEU A 94 -5.67 -9.75 -17.40
C LEU A 94 -5.10 -9.74 -18.82
N LEU A 95 -5.93 -9.70 -19.87
CA LEU A 95 -5.46 -9.61 -21.25
C LEU A 95 -4.69 -8.33 -21.53
N LEU A 96 -5.01 -7.25 -20.81
CA LEU A 96 -4.32 -5.96 -20.92
C LEU A 96 -3.17 -5.82 -19.92
N GLY A 97 -2.85 -6.90 -19.19
CA GLY A 97 -1.81 -6.90 -18.16
C GLY A 97 -2.21 -6.26 -16.83
N LEU A 98 -3.49 -5.88 -16.67
CA LEU A 98 -4.03 -5.35 -15.42
C LEU A 98 -4.24 -6.48 -14.41
N SER A 99 -4.32 -6.14 -13.12
CA SER A 99 -4.55 -7.14 -12.08
C SER A 99 -6.02 -7.59 -12.05
N ALA A 100 -6.27 -8.86 -11.70
CA ALA A 100 -7.62 -9.37 -11.50
C ALA A 100 -8.42 -8.61 -10.42
N GLY A 101 -7.71 -7.92 -9.50
CA GLY A 101 -8.31 -7.07 -8.47
C GLY A 101 -8.91 -5.77 -8.98
N LEU A 102 -8.45 -5.26 -10.13
CA LEU A 102 -8.82 -3.93 -10.61
C LEU A 102 -10.32 -3.81 -10.93
N VAL A 103 -10.92 -4.83 -11.55
CA VAL A 103 -12.36 -4.84 -11.85
C VAL A 103 -13.17 -4.80 -10.55
N GLY A 104 -12.76 -5.58 -9.54
CA GLY A 104 -13.39 -5.56 -8.21
C GLY A 104 -13.26 -4.19 -7.52
N GLU A 105 -12.11 -3.53 -7.64
CA GLU A 105 -11.91 -2.17 -7.12
C GLU A 105 -12.78 -1.15 -7.85
N LEU A 106 -12.86 -1.20 -9.19
CA LEU A 106 -13.71 -0.32 -9.99
C LEU A 106 -15.19 -0.48 -9.63
N VAL A 107 -15.67 -1.71 -9.48
CA VAL A 107 -17.05 -1.97 -9.04
C VAL A 107 -17.28 -1.41 -7.64
N ARG A 108 -16.33 -1.59 -6.71
CA ARG A 108 -16.42 -1.03 -5.35
C ARG A 108 -16.44 0.50 -5.36
N MET A 109 -15.61 1.14 -6.18
CA MET A 109 -15.59 2.59 -6.38
C MET A 109 -16.95 3.08 -6.89
N ARG A 110 -17.42 2.53 -8.02
CA ARG A 110 -18.71 2.89 -8.63
C ARG A 110 -19.88 2.68 -7.67
N SER A 111 -19.88 1.58 -6.92
CA SER A 111 -20.91 1.28 -5.92
C SER A 111 -20.92 2.31 -4.78
N ARG A 112 -19.74 2.70 -4.26
CA ARG A 112 -19.63 3.72 -3.22
C ARG A 112 -20.02 5.11 -3.74
N THR A 113 -19.59 5.49 -4.95
CA THR A 113 -20.04 6.73 -5.60
C THR A 113 -21.55 6.75 -5.77
N LEU A 114 -22.14 5.67 -6.28
CA LEU A 114 -23.59 5.54 -6.41
C LEU A 114 -24.28 5.66 -5.05
N HIS A 115 -23.75 5.01 -4.01
CA HIS A 115 -24.29 5.11 -2.65
C HIS A 115 -24.25 6.54 -2.10
N MET A 116 -23.15 7.27 -2.34
CA MET A 116 -23.05 8.69 -1.96
C MET A 116 -24.09 9.54 -2.71
N LEU A 117 -24.16 9.40 -4.04
CA LEU A 117 -25.12 10.12 -4.88
C LEU A 117 -26.58 9.79 -4.51
N LEU A 118 -26.89 8.53 -4.20
CA LEU A 118 -28.21 8.12 -3.73
C LEU A 118 -28.53 8.79 -2.39
N ARG A 119 -27.59 8.80 -1.45
CA ARG A 119 -27.75 9.48 -0.16
C ARG A 119 -28.01 10.98 -0.35
N GLU A 120 -27.24 11.63 -1.22
CA GLU A 120 -27.42 13.05 -1.57
C GLU A 120 -28.79 13.31 -2.21
N SER A 121 -29.21 12.46 -3.16
CA SER A 121 -30.52 12.57 -3.81
C SER A 121 -31.70 12.36 -2.84
N GLN A 122 -31.48 11.59 -1.78
CA GLN A 122 -32.47 11.29 -0.72
C GLN A 122 -32.46 12.31 0.42
N THR A 123 -31.66 13.38 0.35
CA THR A 123 -31.76 14.51 1.28
C THR A 123 -32.76 15.55 0.75
N PRO A 124 -34.06 15.51 1.14
CA PRO A 124 -34.95 16.63 0.86
C PRO A 124 -34.41 17.86 1.60
N LYS A 125 -34.45 19.03 0.93
CA LYS A 125 -34.15 20.33 1.54
C LYS A 125 -34.90 20.44 2.86
N ALA A 126 -34.15 20.43 3.97
CA ALA A 126 -34.53 20.88 5.29
C ALA A 126 -36.00 20.63 5.68
N GLN A 127 -36.34 19.40 6.08
CA GLN A 127 -37.33 19.11 7.12
C GLN A 127 -37.33 17.61 7.41
N ASN A 128 -37.05 17.26 8.68
CA ASN A 128 -37.02 15.92 9.27
C ASN A 128 -35.77 15.09 8.93
N LEU A 129 -34.64 15.46 9.55
CA LEU A 129 -33.56 14.51 9.79
C LEU A 129 -34.17 13.32 10.58
N PRO A 130 -34.01 12.05 10.15
CA PRO A 130 -34.35 10.95 11.03
C PRO A 130 -33.45 11.10 12.26
N THR A 131 -34.07 11.36 13.42
CA THR A 131 -33.40 11.30 14.72
C THR A 131 -32.57 10.02 14.74
N PRO A 132 -31.26 10.08 15.03
CA PRO A 132 -30.45 8.87 15.18
C PRO A 132 -31.18 7.99 16.18
N LEU A 133 -31.36 6.72 15.84
CA LEU A 133 -32.05 5.77 16.72
C LEU A 133 -31.43 5.88 18.12
N PRO A 134 -32.22 6.14 19.19
CA PRO A 134 -31.70 6.47 20.52
C PRO A 134 -30.67 5.46 21.03
N HIS A 135 -30.82 4.19 20.67
CA HIS A 135 -29.92 3.10 21.05
C HIS A 135 -28.51 3.21 20.44
N LEU A 136 -28.38 3.73 19.21
CA LEU A 136 -27.07 3.92 18.57
C LEU A 136 -26.30 5.06 19.23
N LEU A 137 -27.00 6.13 19.59
CA LEU A 137 -26.40 7.25 20.32
C LEU A 137 -25.89 6.82 21.70
N THR A 138 -26.68 6.03 22.43
CA THR A 138 -26.26 5.49 23.73
C THR A 138 -25.07 4.54 23.61
N ASP A 139 -25.02 3.69 22.58
CA ASP A 139 -23.89 2.80 22.33
C ASP A 139 -22.60 3.57 21.99
N VAL A 140 -22.70 4.55 21.08
CA VAL A 140 -21.57 5.43 20.72
C VAL A 140 -21.04 6.19 21.95
N GLN A 141 -21.94 6.72 22.78
CA GLN A 141 -21.56 7.41 24.01
C GLN A 141 -20.89 6.48 25.03
N ALA A 142 -21.43 5.27 25.23
CA ALA A 142 -20.85 4.27 26.12
C ALA A 142 -19.44 3.85 25.66
N ARG A 143 -19.27 3.58 24.37
CA ARG A 143 -17.98 3.24 23.75
C ARG A 143 -16.97 4.38 23.87
N MET A 144 -17.38 5.61 23.60
CA MET A 144 -16.54 6.79 23.76
C MET A 144 -16.11 6.98 25.22
N GLN A 145 -17.02 6.75 26.18
CA GLN A 145 -16.71 6.83 27.60
C GLN A 145 -15.73 5.73 28.02
N ALA A 146 -15.92 4.49 27.56
CA ALA A 146 -14.99 3.39 27.80
C ALA A 146 -13.60 3.66 27.22
N LEU A 147 -13.51 4.24 26.01
CA LEU A 147 -12.24 4.66 25.41
C LEU A 147 -11.53 5.70 26.29
N LYS A 148 -12.26 6.71 26.76
CA LYS A 148 -11.73 7.75 27.64
C LYS A 148 -11.21 7.18 28.96
N ASP A 149 -11.93 6.25 29.55
CA ASP A 149 -11.53 5.65 30.83
C ASP A 149 -10.26 4.80 30.67
N ARG A 150 -10.13 4.07 29.55
CA ARG A 150 -8.88 3.37 29.18
C ARG A 150 -7.71 4.33 29.01
N LEU A 151 -7.90 5.41 28.25
CA LEU A 151 -6.85 6.40 27.99
C LEU A 151 -6.30 7.02 29.29
N LYS A 152 -7.15 7.18 30.31
CA LYS A 152 -6.77 7.70 31.64
C LYS A 152 -6.05 6.70 32.53
N GLN A 153 -6.46 5.43 32.51
CA GLN A 153 -5.81 4.39 33.33
C GLN A 153 -4.34 4.23 32.95
N ASP A 154 -4.08 4.28 31.65
CA ASP A 154 -2.76 4.15 31.05
C ASP A 154 -1.83 5.36 31.32
N GLU A 155 -2.36 6.55 31.65
CA GLU A 155 -1.56 7.71 32.08
C GLU A 155 -0.81 7.45 33.40
N VAL A 156 -1.35 6.60 34.29
CA VAL A 156 -0.71 6.27 35.57
C VAL A 156 0.61 5.50 35.36
N HIS A 157 0.68 4.67 34.31
CA HIS A 157 1.89 3.91 33.95
C HIS A 157 3.00 4.79 33.34
N ARG A 158 2.66 6.00 32.86
CA ARG A 158 3.61 6.95 32.26
C ARG A 158 4.66 7.48 33.25
N LEU A 159 4.36 7.44 34.55
CA LEU A 159 5.21 7.97 35.63
C LEU A 159 6.35 7.02 36.04
N LEU A 160 6.36 5.78 35.54
CA LEU A 160 7.44 4.82 35.81
C LEU A 160 8.62 5.08 34.86
N SER A 161 9.77 5.43 35.45
CA SER A 161 10.98 5.94 34.80
C SER A 161 11.70 4.91 33.91
N ALA A 162 11.13 4.61 32.76
CA ALA A 162 11.79 3.82 31.72
C ALA A 162 12.76 4.69 30.87
N PRO A 163 13.80 4.08 30.27
CA PRO A 163 14.74 4.80 29.41
C PRO A 163 14.02 5.48 28.22
N GLN A 164 14.30 6.77 28.05
CA GLN A 164 13.71 7.60 26.99
C GLN A 164 14.44 7.37 25.66
N THR A 165 14.15 6.24 25.01
CA THR A 165 14.60 5.99 23.62
C THR A 165 13.83 6.88 22.63
N PRO A 166 14.42 7.24 21.48
CA PRO A 166 13.69 7.91 20.40
C PRO A 166 12.37 7.21 20.03
N LEU A 167 12.37 5.87 19.99
CA LEU A 167 11.17 5.10 19.69
C LEU A 167 10.10 5.25 20.78
N ARG A 168 10.47 5.17 22.07
CA ARG A 168 9.53 5.37 23.18
C ARG A 168 8.94 6.78 23.17
N ARG A 169 9.74 7.81 22.90
CA ARG A 169 9.24 9.20 22.77
C ARG A 169 8.23 9.34 21.65
N PHE A 170 8.49 8.71 20.50
CA PHE A 170 7.55 8.69 19.39
C PHE A 170 6.21 8.03 19.79
N LEU A 171 6.24 6.86 20.43
CA LEU A 171 5.03 6.18 20.89
C LEU A 171 4.23 7.01 21.90
N LEU A 172 4.90 7.70 22.81
CA LEU A 172 4.26 8.63 23.75
C LEU A 172 3.59 9.81 23.04
N GLN A 173 4.24 10.36 22.01
CA GLN A 173 3.66 11.45 21.20
C GLN A 173 2.42 10.98 20.43
N GLU A 174 2.46 9.78 19.86
CA GLU A 174 1.31 9.15 19.19
C GLU A 174 0.14 8.93 20.16
N TRP A 175 0.43 8.52 21.39
CA TRP A 175 -0.58 8.39 22.45
C TRP A 175 -1.20 9.74 22.82
N ASP A 176 -0.39 10.78 23.03
CA ASP A 176 -0.89 12.13 23.32
C ASP A 176 -1.78 12.65 22.19
N GLY A 177 -1.37 12.43 20.93
CA GLY A 177 -2.16 12.77 19.75
C GLY A 177 -3.50 12.04 19.73
N LEU A 178 -3.51 10.73 20.02
CA LEU A 178 -4.73 9.92 20.13
C LEU A 178 -5.70 10.48 21.20
N VAL A 179 -5.18 10.90 22.36
CA VAL A 179 -5.99 11.51 23.42
C VAL A 179 -6.67 12.79 22.93
N GLN A 180 -5.95 13.64 22.17
CA GLN A 180 -6.51 14.85 21.59
C GLN A 180 -7.55 14.55 20.49
N GLU A 181 -7.28 13.59 19.60
CA GLU A 181 -8.21 13.16 18.56
C GLU A 181 -9.52 12.61 19.17
N ALA A 182 -9.43 11.76 20.20
CA ALA A 182 -10.58 11.24 20.91
C ALA A 182 -11.39 12.36 21.61
N ALA A 183 -10.71 13.35 22.19
CA ALA A 183 -11.36 14.51 22.79
C ALA A 183 -12.10 15.36 21.74
N SER A 184 -11.49 15.56 20.56
CA SER A 184 -12.11 16.27 19.43
C SER A 184 -13.33 15.54 18.89
N LEU A 185 -13.24 14.22 18.68
CA LEU A 185 -14.37 13.41 18.20
C LEU A 185 -15.55 13.45 19.19
N ARG A 186 -15.27 13.44 20.49
CA ARG A 186 -16.29 13.57 21.54
C ARG A 186 -17.04 14.89 21.45
N SER A 187 -16.33 16.00 21.23
CA SER A 187 -16.97 17.32 21.04
C SER A 187 -17.81 17.33 19.76
N ALA A 188 -17.28 16.81 18.65
CA ALA A 188 -18.00 16.76 17.36
C ALA A 188 -19.28 15.90 17.40
N LEU A 189 -19.28 14.81 18.19
CA LEU A 189 -20.44 13.95 18.43
C LEU A 189 -21.58 14.66 19.17
N GLN A 190 -21.32 15.77 19.86
CA GLN A 190 -22.37 16.60 20.47
C GLN A 190 -23.07 17.49 19.44
N GLU A 191 -22.48 17.68 18.25
CA GLU A 191 -22.91 18.68 17.25
C GLU A 191 -23.42 18.07 15.91
N THR A 192 -23.08 16.83 15.54
CA THR A 192 -23.24 16.34 14.14
C THR A 192 -23.63 14.85 13.94
N ASN A 193 -23.89 14.47 12.67
CA ASN A 193 -24.34 13.15 12.18
C ASN A 193 -23.46 11.95 12.62
N VAL A 194 -24.09 10.97 13.28
CA VAL A 194 -23.45 9.85 14.02
C VAL A 194 -22.71 8.81 13.14
N THR A 195 -23.06 8.68 11.86
CA THR A 195 -22.62 7.54 11.02
C THR A 195 -21.13 7.55 10.61
N SER A 196 -20.56 8.70 10.23
CA SER A 196 -19.12 8.82 9.93
C SER A 196 -18.26 8.68 11.19
N SER A 197 -18.80 9.06 12.33
CA SER A 197 -18.13 8.99 13.62
C SER A 197 -17.95 7.56 14.14
N LEU A 198 -18.77 6.59 13.71
CA LEU A 198 -18.68 5.19 14.13
C LEU A 198 -17.43 4.48 13.59
N HIS A 199 -17.08 4.69 12.32
CA HIS A 199 -15.87 4.12 11.73
C HIS A 199 -14.64 4.70 12.41
N THR A 200 -14.61 6.02 12.57
CA THR A 200 -13.54 6.76 13.26
C THR A 200 -13.38 6.29 14.70
N LEU A 201 -14.49 6.08 15.43
CA LEU A 201 -14.46 5.57 16.80
C LEU A 201 -13.87 4.14 16.87
N SER A 202 -14.32 3.24 16.00
CA SER A 202 -13.79 1.88 15.91
C SER A 202 -12.28 1.85 15.61
N TRP A 203 -11.84 2.78 14.76
CA TRP A 203 -10.43 2.96 14.42
C TRP A 203 -9.62 3.50 15.62
N LEU A 204 -10.09 4.54 16.32
CA LEU A 204 -9.46 5.08 17.52
C LEU A 204 -9.36 4.03 18.64
N GLU A 205 -10.40 3.23 18.84
CA GLU A 205 -10.40 2.13 19.82
C GLU A 205 -9.31 1.08 19.52
N GLY A 206 -9.16 0.71 18.24
CA GLY A 206 -8.12 -0.22 17.81
C GLY A 206 -6.71 0.37 17.96
N ARG A 207 -6.54 1.66 17.69
CA ARG A 207 -5.28 2.38 17.93
C ARG A 207 -4.93 2.43 19.42
N ALA A 208 -5.90 2.75 20.27
CA ALA A 208 -5.71 2.79 21.72
C ALA A 208 -5.26 1.43 22.28
N GLU A 209 -5.85 0.34 21.77
CA GLU A 209 -5.45 -1.01 22.14
C GLU A 209 -4.02 -1.35 21.76
N LEU A 210 -3.63 -1.08 20.51
CA LEU A 210 -2.28 -1.37 20.04
C LEU A 210 -1.24 -0.47 20.71
N LEU A 211 -1.47 0.85 20.78
CA LEU A 211 -0.52 1.77 21.43
C LEU A 211 -0.37 1.49 22.92
N GLY A 212 -1.46 1.16 23.62
CA GLY A 212 -1.41 0.76 25.03
C GLY A 212 -0.57 -0.51 25.21
N ALA A 213 -0.76 -1.51 24.34
CA ALA A 213 0.07 -2.71 24.33
C ALA A 213 1.55 -2.44 24.04
N TYR A 214 1.86 -1.43 23.22
CA TYR A 214 3.24 -1.05 22.86
C TYR A 214 3.96 -0.28 23.98
N LEU A 215 3.23 0.50 24.77
CA LEU A 215 3.80 1.39 25.79
C LEU A 215 3.82 0.78 27.20
N TRP A 216 2.76 0.06 27.58
CA TRP A 216 2.45 -0.22 29.00
C TRP A 216 2.56 -1.69 29.38
N LYS A 217 2.96 -2.57 28.48
CA LYS A 217 3.13 -3.99 28.82
C LYS A 217 4.27 -4.17 29.83
N GLU A 218 3.96 -4.80 30.96
CA GLU A 218 4.69 -4.72 32.24
C GLU A 218 6.10 -5.34 32.28
N SER A 219 6.63 -5.91 31.20
CA SER A 219 8.00 -6.46 31.21
C SER A 219 8.88 -5.83 30.13
N PRO A 220 10.08 -5.31 30.48
CA PRO A 220 11.04 -4.82 29.50
C PRO A 220 11.51 -5.92 28.53
N GLU A 221 11.45 -7.19 28.94
CA GLU A 221 11.71 -8.36 28.09
C GLU A 221 10.55 -8.71 27.13
N THR A 222 9.36 -8.11 27.31
CA THR A 222 8.14 -8.44 26.56
C THR A 222 7.50 -7.23 25.87
N THR A 223 8.25 -6.14 25.68
CA THR A 223 7.80 -5.05 24.79
C THR A 223 7.51 -5.67 23.43
N PRO A 224 6.32 -5.47 22.84
CA PRO A 224 6.03 -6.06 21.54
C PRO A 224 6.93 -5.42 20.48
N TYR A 225 7.93 -6.17 20.04
CA TYR A 225 8.78 -5.78 18.91
C TYR A 225 8.05 -5.87 17.57
N ILE A 226 6.79 -6.29 17.59
CA ILE A 226 5.94 -6.47 16.42
C ILE A 226 4.91 -5.33 16.41
N TYR A 227 5.04 -4.44 15.42
CA TYR A 227 4.24 -3.24 15.28
C TYR A 227 3.35 -3.31 14.04
N ARG A 228 2.20 -2.64 14.10
CA ARG A 228 1.35 -2.36 12.94
C ARG A 228 1.46 -0.88 12.60
N LEU A 229 1.83 -0.54 11.38
CA LEU A 229 2.01 0.88 11.00
C LEU A 229 0.70 1.67 11.01
N SER A 230 -0.41 1.00 10.73
CA SER A 230 -1.79 1.50 10.86
C SER A 230 -2.19 1.93 12.27
N ALA A 231 -1.42 1.54 13.30
CA ALA A 231 -1.64 2.04 14.67
C ALA A 231 -1.21 3.50 14.84
N PHE A 232 -0.36 4.01 13.95
CA PHE A 232 0.28 5.33 14.05
C PHE A 232 -0.38 6.34 13.11
N HIS A 233 -0.59 7.55 13.62
CA HIS A 233 -0.92 8.71 12.82
C HIS A 233 0.26 9.09 11.92
N ASN A 234 1.49 9.01 12.42
CA ASN A 234 2.71 9.28 11.65
C ASN A 234 3.62 8.04 11.49
N PRO A 235 3.29 7.10 10.58
CA PRO A 235 4.08 5.89 10.36
C PRO A 235 5.49 6.18 9.81
N ARG A 236 5.69 7.28 9.08
CA ARG A 236 7.05 7.72 8.67
C ARG A 236 7.89 8.14 9.88
N GLY A 237 7.25 8.80 10.85
CA GLY A 237 7.85 9.16 12.14
C GLY A 237 8.35 7.95 12.91
N PHE A 238 7.58 6.85 12.92
CA PHE A 238 7.98 5.56 13.50
C PHE A 238 9.28 5.04 12.87
N LEU A 239 9.33 4.97 11.54
CA LEU A 239 10.51 4.51 10.81
C LEU A 239 11.74 5.39 11.07
N ALA A 240 11.56 6.71 11.16
CA ALA A 240 12.61 7.63 11.52
C ALA A 240 13.06 7.47 12.98
N ALA A 241 12.14 7.20 13.91
CA ALA A 241 12.47 6.92 15.30
C ALA A 241 13.29 5.62 15.44
N LEU A 242 12.93 4.58 14.67
CA LEU A 242 13.69 3.33 14.60
C LEU A 242 15.12 3.54 14.09
N LEU A 243 15.28 4.35 13.04
CA LEU A 243 16.58 4.71 12.49
C LEU A 243 17.45 5.45 13.52
N ARG A 244 16.85 6.41 14.26
CA ARG A 244 17.54 7.16 15.32
C ARG A 244 17.95 6.28 16.51
N ASP A 245 17.11 5.32 16.87
CA ASP A 245 17.40 4.40 17.97
C ASP A 245 18.56 3.46 17.61
N SER A 246 18.57 2.99 16.36
CA SER A 246 19.68 2.17 15.83
C SER A 246 20.98 2.99 15.76
N ALA A 247 20.94 4.21 15.23
CA ALA A 247 22.10 5.11 15.18
C ALA A 247 22.71 5.36 16.56
N LYS A 248 21.87 5.57 17.58
CA LYS A 248 22.32 5.77 18.96
C LYS A 248 22.94 4.50 19.55
N THR A 249 22.38 3.33 19.24
CA THR A 249 22.85 2.03 19.75
C THR A 249 24.17 1.63 19.12
N GLU A 250 24.33 1.86 17.82
CA GLU A 250 25.54 1.52 17.05
C GLU A 250 26.60 2.64 17.07
N GLN A 251 26.26 3.81 17.62
CA GLN A 251 27.10 5.02 17.66
C GLN A 251 27.52 5.51 16.26
N GLU A 252 26.61 5.42 15.30
CA GLU A 252 26.81 5.79 13.90
C GLU A 252 26.07 7.09 13.55
N ASP A 253 26.49 7.76 12.47
CA ASP A 253 25.75 8.91 11.92
C ASP A 253 24.47 8.42 11.21
N ILE A 254 23.33 9.00 11.59
CA ILE A 254 22.02 8.74 10.97
C ILE A 254 22.08 8.92 9.45
N ALA A 255 22.89 9.85 8.94
CA ALA A 255 23.04 10.09 7.51
C ALA A 255 23.62 8.89 6.73
N LEU A 256 24.40 8.05 7.40
CA LEU A 256 25.03 6.86 6.81
C LEU A 256 24.13 5.62 6.84
N LEU A 257 23.04 5.68 7.59
CA LEU A 257 22.13 4.55 7.76
C LEU A 257 20.99 4.57 6.74
N THR A 258 20.50 3.37 6.41
CA THR A 258 19.30 3.11 5.62
C THR A 258 18.48 2.00 6.24
N LEU A 259 17.17 2.02 6.02
CA LEU A 259 16.29 0.95 6.46
C LEU A 259 16.37 -0.23 5.48
N CYS A 260 16.61 -1.41 6.03
CA CYS A 260 16.61 -2.68 5.31
C CYS A 260 15.40 -3.50 5.75
N PHE A 261 14.77 -4.15 4.77
CA PHE A 261 13.55 -4.92 4.95
C PHE A 261 13.81 -6.37 4.60
N GLN A 262 13.39 -7.28 5.48
CA GLN A 262 13.50 -8.72 5.27
C GLN A 262 12.19 -9.40 5.63
N VAL A 263 11.55 -10.03 4.66
CA VAL A 263 10.34 -10.83 4.89
C VAL A 263 10.72 -12.15 5.56
N LEU A 264 10.10 -12.46 6.69
CA LEU A 264 10.32 -13.72 7.41
C LEU A 264 9.49 -14.87 6.81
N SER A 265 9.91 -16.11 7.05
CA SER A 265 9.17 -17.29 6.60
C SER A 265 7.79 -17.37 7.27
N ALA A 266 6.77 -17.76 6.50
CA ALA A 266 5.41 -17.87 7.01
C ALA A 266 5.29 -18.87 8.17
N GLY A 267 4.52 -18.51 9.20
CA GLY A 267 4.28 -19.36 10.38
C GLY A 267 5.32 -19.23 11.48
N LYS A 268 6.45 -18.55 11.25
CA LYS A 268 7.45 -18.25 12.28
C LYS A 268 7.13 -16.90 12.92
N VAL A 269 6.37 -16.91 14.01
CA VAL A 269 6.37 -15.75 14.92
C VAL A 269 7.74 -15.75 15.59
N PRO A 270 8.51 -14.66 15.58
CA PRO A 270 9.81 -14.63 16.23
C PRO A 270 9.63 -14.86 17.74
N ASP A 271 10.17 -15.98 18.24
CA ASP A 271 10.12 -16.37 19.66
C ASP A 271 11.00 -15.46 20.55
N SER A 272 11.86 -14.65 19.93
CA SER A 272 12.83 -13.78 20.61
C SER A 272 12.82 -12.37 20.04
N LEU A 273 13.28 -11.44 20.87
CA LEU A 273 13.47 -10.04 20.53
C LEU A 273 14.40 -9.91 19.30
N PRO A 274 14.12 -9.00 18.35
CA PRO A 274 15.07 -8.69 17.29
C PRO A 274 16.35 -8.15 17.93
N GLN A 275 17.50 -8.64 17.46
CA GLN A 275 18.81 -8.16 17.91
C GLN A 275 19.00 -6.66 17.60
N SER A 276 18.36 -6.16 16.54
CA SER A 276 18.31 -4.75 16.16
C SER A 276 17.03 -4.49 15.35
N GLY A 277 16.45 -3.29 15.48
CA GLY A 277 15.27 -2.88 14.72
C GLY A 277 13.94 -3.37 15.29
N ALA A 278 12.95 -3.57 14.41
CA ALA A 278 11.57 -3.91 14.76
C ALA A 278 10.93 -4.82 13.71
N TYR A 279 9.93 -5.60 14.12
CA TYR A 279 9.10 -6.41 13.24
C TYR A 279 7.81 -5.65 12.88
N LEU A 280 7.36 -5.80 11.64
CA LEU A 280 6.09 -5.27 11.15
C LEU A 280 5.12 -6.42 10.85
N CYS A 281 3.87 -6.27 11.27
CA CYS A 281 2.79 -7.20 10.95
C CYS A 281 1.55 -6.45 10.43
N GLY A 282 0.50 -7.20 10.06
CA GLY A 282 -0.73 -6.63 9.50
C GLY A 282 -0.52 -6.02 8.11
N LEU A 283 0.43 -6.54 7.33
CA LEU A 283 0.70 -6.08 5.97
C LEU A 283 -0.05 -6.98 4.97
N GLU A 284 -0.79 -6.35 4.07
CA GLU A 284 -1.53 -7.01 2.99
C GLU A 284 -0.99 -6.56 1.63
N LEU A 285 -0.65 -7.51 0.78
CA LEU A 285 -0.24 -7.30 -0.60
C LEU A 285 -1.47 -7.26 -1.51
N GLN A 286 -1.58 -6.20 -2.30
CA GLN A 286 -2.61 -6.03 -3.32
C GLN A 286 -2.00 -6.12 -4.72
N GLY A 287 -2.74 -6.71 -5.67
CA GLY A 287 -2.32 -6.82 -7.07
C GLY A 287 -1.31 -7.96 -7.37
N ALA A 288 -0.81 -8.65 -6.34
CA ALA A 288 0.08 -9.80 -6.46
C ALA A 288 -0.11 -10.80 -5.31
N LEU A 289 0.48 -11.99 -5.44
CA LEU A 289 0.60 -13.00 -4.40
C LEU A 289 2.03 -12.99 -3.83
N TRP A 290 2.19 -13.23 -2.54
CA TRP A 290 3.48 -13.57 -1.95
C TRP A 290 3.65 -15.09 -1.88
N ASP A 291 4.61 -15.64 -2.63
CA ASP A 291 4.97 -17.05 -2.50
C ASP A 291 5.92 -17.22 -1.30
N THR A 292 5.41 -17.82 -0.24
CA THR A 292 6.15 -18.03 1.02
C THR A 292 7.29 -19.05 0.89
N ARG A 293 7.23 -19.96 -0.08
CA ARG A 293 8.27 -20.97 -0.35
C ARG A 293 9.42 -20.36 -1.12
N LEU A 294 9.11 -19.52 -2.10
CA LEU A 294 10.10 -18.85 -2.93
C LEU A 294 10.59 -17.51 -2.35
N GLY A 295 9.84 -16.92 -1.40
CA GLY A 295 10.15 -15.62 -0.83
C GLY A 295 10.07 -14.49 -1.87
N ALA A 296 9.12 -14.57 -2.79
CA ALA A 296 9.02 -13.63 -3.91
C ALA A 296 7.56 -13.35 -4.33
N LEU A 297 7.36 -12.19 -4.97
CA LEU A 297 6.11 -11.79 -5.59
C LEU A 297 5.80 -12.65 -6.81
N GLN A 298 4.55 -13.12 -6.90
CA GLN A 298 4.02 -13.93 -7.99
C GLN A 298 2.68 -13.36 -8.48
N ASP A 299 2.37 -13.66 -9.75
CA ASP A 299 1.10 -13.31 -10.38
C ASP A 299 -0.10 -13.91 -9.62
N THR A 300 -1.22 -13.20 -9.57
CA THR A 300 -2.46 -13.60 -8.91
C THR A 300 -3.66 -13.39 -9.82
N LEU A 301 -4.55 -14.38 -9.84
CA LEU A 301 -5.87 -14.30 -10.47
C LEU A 301 -6.97 -13.88 -9.47
N SER A 302 -6.61 -13.75 -8.19
CA SER A 302 -7.54 -13.39 -7.14
C SER A 302 -7.57 -11.87 -6.96
N HIS A 303 -8.77 -11.32 -6.79
CA HIS A 303 -8.98 -9.92 -6.39
C HIS A 303 -8.74 -9.70 -4.88
N ARG A 304 -8.51 -10.77 -4.12
CA ARG A 304 -8.35 -10.68 -2.67
C ARG A 304 -6.92 -10.29 -2.30
N PRO A 305 -6.73 -9.46 -1.26
CA PRO A 305 -5.40 -9.18 -0.74
C PRO A 305 -4.73 -10.46 -0.23
N CYS A 306 -3.43 -10.56 -0.43
CA CYS A 306 -2.59 -11.65 0.05
C CYS A 306 -1.88 -11.19 1.33
N PRO A 307 -2.02 -11.86 2.49
CA PRO A 307 -1.31 -11.46 3.70
C PRO A 307 0.19 -11.65 3.51
N LEU A 308 0.96 -10.61 3.77
CA LEU A 308 2.42 -10.68 3.79
C LEU A 308 2.87 -11.20 5.17
N PRO A 309 3.84 -12.12 5.22
CA PRO A 309 4.45 -12.53 6.49
C PRO A 309 5.08 -11.35 7.24
N ILE A 310 5.46 -11.59 8.50
CA ILE A 310 6.15 -10.59 9.33
C ILE A 310 7.39 -10.08 8.59
N VAL A 311 7.55 -8.76 8.56
CA VAL A 311 8.70 -8.10 7.93
C VAL A 311 9.61 -7.56 9.02
N TRP A 312 10.86 -8.00 9.03
CA TRP A 312 11.88 -7.42 9.88
C TRP A 312 12.47 -6.16 9.24
N VAL A 313 12.45 -5.07 9.99
CA VAL A 313 12.97 -3.77 9.60
C VAL A 313 14.13 -3.41 10.53
N ARG A 314 15.29 -3.14 9.95
CA ARG A 314 16.50 -2.77 10.70
C ARG A 314 17.26 -1.66 9.99
N ALA A 315 17.96 -0.84 10.74
CA ALA A 315 18.92 0.09 10.16
C ALA A 315 20.20 -0.68 9.79
N GLN A 316 20.80 -0.35 8.65
CA GLN A 316 22.12 -0.80 8.26
C GLN A 316 22.87 0.35 7.58
N LEU A 317 24.19 0.34 7.69
CA LEU A 317 25.07 1.22 6.92
C LEU A 317 24.79 1.07 5.42
N ARG A 318 24.77 2.19 4.70
CA ARG A 318 24.59 2.22 3.25
C ARG A 318 25.72 1.43 2.58
N ALA A 319 25.41 0.21 2.17
CA ALA A 319 26.32 -0.57 1.35
C ALA A 319 26.28 -0.04 -0.11
N PRO A 320 27.43 0.02 -0.80
CA PRO A 320 27.43 0.22 -2.25
C PRO A 320 26.62 -0.90 -2.92
N LYS A 321 25.81 -0.56 -3.92
CA LYS A 321 25.01 -1.52 -4.69
C LYS A 321 25.94 -2.57 -5.32
N SER A 322 26.12 -3.72 -4.68
CA SER A 322 26.89 -4.81 -5.26
C SER A 322 26.09 -5.43 -6.39
N SER A 323 26.54 -5.25 -7.62
CA SER A 323 25.97 -5.83 -8.82
C SER A 323 26.29 -7.33 -8.88
N ASN A 324 25.52 -8.16 -8.20
CA ASN A 324 25.54 -9.61 -8.37
C ASN A 324 24.11 -10.14 -8.43
N CYS A 325 23.89 -11.19 -9.24
CA CYS A 325 22.62 -11.85 -9.58
C CYS A 325 21.66 -12.12 -8.41
N SER A 326 20.99 -11.09 -7.90
CA SER A 326 19.77 -11.24 -7.11
C SER A 326 18.55 -11.29 -8.05
N PRO A 327 17.45 -11.95 -7.64
CA PRO A 327 16.18 -11.83 -8.37
C PRO A 327 15.80 -10.34 -8.54
N PRO A 328 15.04 -9.98 -9.60
CA PRO A 328 14.67 -8.59 -9.81
C PRO A 328 13.89 -8.10 -8.58
N LEU A 329 14.34 -6.97 -8.03
CA LEU A 329 13.70 -6.34 -6.88
C LEU A 329 12.64 -5.36 -7.38
N TYR A 330 11.42 -5.53 -6.89
CA TYR A 330 10.37 -4.53 -7.02
C TYR A 330 10.30 -3.71 -5.74
N TYR A 331 10.43 -2.40 -5.87
CA TYR A 331 10.27 -1.46 -4.76
C TYR A 331 8.77 -1.22 -4.55
N CYS A 332 8.16 -2.04 -3.69
CA CYS A 332 6.72 -2.06 -3.49
C CYS A 332 6.29 -0.90 -2.57
N PRO A 333 5.41 0.01 -3.01
CA PRO A 333 4.93 1.12 -2.19
C PRO A 333 4.04 0.61 -1.05
N LEU A 334 4.25 1.14 0.16
CA LEU A 334 3.50 0.78 1.36
C LEU A 334 2.57 1.92 1.80
N TYR A 335 1.27 1.64 1.92
CA TYR A 335 0.23 2.59 2.30
C TYR A 335 -0.46 2.19 3.61
N LEU A 336 -1.18 3.13 4.22
CA LEU A 336 -2.11 2.82 5.32
C LEU A 336 -3.46 2.37 4.75
N GLU A 337 -4.16 1.50 5.48
CA GLU A 337 -5.55 1.16 5.23
C GLU A 337 -6.45 2.36 5.59
N GLU A 338 -6.57 3.34 4.69
CA GLU A 338 -7.62 4.36 4.77
C GLU A 338 -8.33 4.55 3.43
N GLY A 339 -9.62 4.88 3.53
CA GLY A 339 -10.60 4.78 2.45
C GLY A 339 -10.42 5.84 1.38
N PHE A 340 -9.94 5.40 0.22
CA PHE A 340 -10.01 6.08 -1.08
C PHE A 340 -9.35 7.45 -1.19
N GLY A 341 -8.27 7.48 -1.97
CA GLY A 341 -7.64 8.70 -2.47
C GLY A 341 -6.19 8.80 -2.00
N GLU A 342 -5.27 8.56 -2.94
CA GLU A 342 -3.95 9.21 -3.06
C GLU A 342 -3.31 9.71 -1.76
N GLY A 343 -3.08 8.80 -0.81
CA GLY A 343 -2.09 9.06 0.24
C GLY A 343 -0.73 8.72 -0.32
N SER A 344 0.25 9.64 -0.27
CA SER A 344 1.63 9.34 -0.69
C SER A 344 2.17 8.09 0.03
N ALA A 345 2.94 7.25 -0.69
CA ALA A 345 3.49 6.02 -0.13
C ALA A 345 4.34 6.31 1.12
N ILE A 346 4.13 5.58 2.22
CA ILE A 346 4.89 5.76 3.47
C ILE A 346 6.38 5.55 3.20
N ILE A 347 6.71 4.44 2.55
CA ILE A 347 8.03 4.00 2.14
C ILE A 347 7.90 2.95 1.03
N HIS A 348 8.98 2.74 0.28
CA HIS A 348 9.08 1.68 -0.71
C HIS A 348 9.85 0.49 -0.12
N VAL A 349 9.19 -0.68 -0.04
CA VAL A 349 9.76 -1.90 0.51
C VAL A 349 10.35 -2.74 -0.63
N PRO A 350 11.65 -3.04 -0.65
CA PRO A 350 12.24 -3.89 -1.67
C PRO A 350 11.77 -5.34 -1.49
N LEU A 351 11.05 -5.86 -2.47
CA LEU A 351 10.56 -7.23 -2.49
C LEU A 351 11.13 -7.96 -3.70
N ALA A 352 11.61 -9.18 -3.51
CA ALA A 352 11.99 -10.04 -4.63
C ALA A 352 10.74 -10.33 -5.47
N ALA A 353 10.86 -10.24 -6.79
CA ALA A 353 9.78 -10.49 -7.72
C ALA A 353 10.16 -11.62 -8.69
N LYS A 354 9.22 -12.54 -8.92
CA LYS A 354 9.32 -13.52 -10.01
C LYS A 354 8.73 -12.97 -11.30
N MET A 355 7.81 -12.03 -11.19
CA MET A 355 7.34 -11.25 -12.34
C MET A 355 8.23 -10.04 -12.57
N ASP A 356 8.21 -9.52 -13.79
CA ASP A 356 8.91 -8.29 -14.13
C ASP A 356 8.43 -7.10 -13.25
N PRO A 357 9.34 -6.31 -12.66
CA PRO A 357 8.98 -5.14 -11.84
C PRO A 357 8.10 -4.11 -12.57
N VAL A 358 8.22 -4.02 -13.89
CA VAL A 358 7.36 -3.17 -14.73
C VAL A 358 5.91 -3.63 -14.66
N LEU A 359 5.70 -4.95 -14.72
CA LEU A 359 4.37 -5.53 -14.59
C LEU A 359 3.81 -5.30 -13.18
N CYS A 360 4.64 -5.35 -12.14
CA CYS A 360 4.22 -4.98 -10.79
C CYS A 360 3.72 -3.53 -10.74
N ALA A 361 4.46 -2.60 -11.35
CA ALA A 361 4.09 -1.18 -11.40
C ALA A 361 2.78 -0.96 -12.19
N MET A 362 2.66 -1.54 -13.38
CA MET A 362 1.43 -1.48 -14.20
C MET A 362 0.19 -2.01 -13.46
N ARG A 363 0.38 -3.06 -12.65
CA ARG A 363 -0.70 -3.66 -11.85
C ARG A 363 -0.94 -2.95 -10.52
N ARG A 364 -0.19 -1.86 -10.26
CA ARG A 364 -0.20 -1.08 -9.01
C ARG A 364 -0.04 -1.98 -7.78
N VAL A 365 0.90 -2.94 -7.88
CA VAL A 365 1.21 -3.84 -6.76
C VAL A 365 1.68 -2.99 -5.59
N ARG A 366 1.00 -3.12 -4.46
CA ARG A 366 1.22 -2.28 -3.28
C ARG A 366 1.02 -3.07 -1.99
N LEU A 367 1.69 -2.65 -0.94
CA LEU A 367 1.43 -3.10 0.42
C LEU A 367 0.47 -2.14 1.12
N VAL A 368 -0.40 -2.69 1.96
CA VAL A 368 -1.31 -1.93 2.79
C VAL A 368 -1.19 -2.42 4.23
N SER A 369 -0.93 -1.53 5.17
CA SER A 369 -0.96 -1.84 6.60
C SER A 369 -2.40 -1.75 7.12
N THR A 370 -2.94 -2.83 7.65
CA THR A 370 -4.29 -2.91 8.21
C THR A 370 -4.27 -2.82 9.73
N LEU A 371 -5.27 -2.21 10.35
CA LEU A 371 -5.31 -2.03 11.81
C LEU A 371 -5.68 -3.33 12.54
N ARG A 372 -6.60 -4.09 11.95
CA ARG A 372 -7.08 -5.38 12.47
C ARG A 372 -6.88 -6.43 11.39
N ASP A 373 -6.61 -7.66 11.81
CA ASP A 373 -6.61 -8.78 10.87
C ASP A 373 -8.02 -8.92 10.31
N ARG A 374 -8.15 -8.90 8.98
CA ARG A 374 -9.42 -9.24 8.37
C ARG A 374 -9.76 -10.68 8.77
N PRO A 375 -11.01 -10.96 9.19
CA PRO A 375 -11.38 -12.33 9.50
C PRO A 375 -11.07 -13.17 8.27
N ARG A 376 -10.18 -14.16 8.45
CA ARG A 376 -9.93 -15.15 7.39
C ARG A 376 -11.32 -15.73 7.07
N PRO A 377 -11.78 -15.68 5.82
CA PRO A 377 -13.02 -16.36 5.50
C PRO A 377 -12.79 -17.81 5.89
N SER A 378 -13.59 -18.29 6.84
CA SER A 378 -13.70 -19.72 7.10
C SER A 378 -13.83 -20.38 5.74
N ALA A 379 -12.93 -21.32 5.45
CA ALA A 379 -13.09 -22.18 4.30
C ALA A 379 -14.48 -22.79 4.45
N LEU A 380 -15.43 -22.34 3.64
CA LEU A 380 -16.77 -22.91 3.58
C LEU A 380 -16.56 -24.39 3.28
N GLN A 381 -16.93 -25.22 4.25
CA GLN A 381 -17.18 -26.65 4.09
C GLN A 381 -18.34 -26.84 3.12
#